data_AF-A0ABD2PC54-F1
#
_entry.id   AF-A0ABD2PC54-F1
#
_cell.length_a   1.000
_cell.length_b   1.000
_cell.length_c   1.000
_cell.angle_alpha   90.00
_cell.angle_beta   90.00
_cell.angle_gamma   90.00
#
_symmetry.space_group_name_H-M   'P 1'
#
loop_
_entity.id
_entity.type
_entity.pdbx_description
1 polymer ?
#
loop_
_entity_poly.entity_id
_entity_poly.type
_entity_poly.pdbx_seq_one_letter_code
_entity_poly.pdbx_strand_id
1 'polypeptide(L)'
;MVAETEAVQYILKKSENYYDLILIESHSPILYGLQYKFEAPLIAISSLENLQYLEYLFGNPMHPALYSDFLTGLYPELKFYEKFENLYLILGSYLLNKFVFYPRADELARIYFGKDMPYIEDVIKNTSLLFSNVNPVFSDRRPRVSNIIHYFNIHIRKNDPINEVRRMVIDIKR
;
A
#
# COMPACT_ATOMS: atom_id res chain seq x y z
N MET A 1 -7.18 16.91 7.32
CA MET A 1 -7.06 15.65 6.53
C MET A 1 -6.23 15.93 5.27
N VAL A 2 -5.48 14.97 4.69
CA VAL A 2 -4.63 15.23 3.50
C VAL A 2 -5.43 15.84 2.33
N ALA A 3 -6.68 15.38 2.14
CA ALA A 3 -7.58 15.89 1.12
C ALA A 3 -7.98 17.38 1.28
N GLU A 4 -7.82 17.96 2.47
CA GLU A 4 -8.18 19.36 2.77
C GLU A 4 -7.03 20.34 2.56
N THR A 5 -5.83 19.83 2.24
CA THR A 5 -4.68 20.68 2.01
C THR A 5 -4.89 21.57 0.78
N GLU A 6 -4.36 22.79 0.82
CA GLU A 6 -4.48 23.75 -0.28
C GLU A 6 -3.97 23.16 -1.61
N ALA A 7 -2.92 22.35 -1.53
CA ALA A 7 -2.36 21.64 -2.68
C ALA A 7 -3.37 20.67 -3.32
N VAL A 8 -4.06 19.85 -2.52
CA VAL A 8 -5.09 18.95 -3.05
C VAL A 8 -6.27 19.74 -3.60
N GLN A 9 -6.74 20.78 -2.89
CA GLN A 9 -7.83 21.62 -3.38
C GLN A 9 -7.48 22.36 -4.69
N TYR A 10 -6.22 22.76 -4.87
CA TYR A 10 -5.73 23.32 -6.12
C TYR A 10 -5.76 22.30 -7.25
N ILE A 11 -5.29 21.08 -7.00
CA ILE A 11 -5.31 19.97 -7.95
C ILE A 11 -6.77 19.65 -8.35
N LEU A 12 -7.69 19.63 -7.38
CA LEU A 12 -9.10 19.33 -7.62
C LEU A 12 -9.83 20.34 -8.52
N LYS A 13 -9.27 21.53 -8.78
CA LYS A 13 -9.86 22.51 -9.71
C LYS A 13 -9.52 22.26 -11.18
N LYS A 14 -8.61 21.33 -11.46
CA LYS A 14 -8.21 20.98 -12.83
C LYS A 14 -9.28 20.12 -13.51
N SER A 15 -9.31 20.17 -14.85
CA SER A 15 -10.18 19.34 -15.68
C SER A 15 -9.77 17.86 -15.59
N GLU A 16 -10.68 16.98 -15.98
CA GLU A 16 -10.52 15.53 -15.91
C GLU A 16 -9.25 15.08 -16.67
N ASN A 17 -9.07 15.49 -17.93
CA ASN A 17 -7.90 15.10 -18.74
C ASN A 17 -6.64 15.97 -18.54
N TYR A 18 -6.43 16.53 -17.35
CA TYR A 18 -5.28 17.43 -17.12
C TYR A 18 -3.96 16.67 -16.85
N TYR A 19 -4.02 15.46 -16.32
CA TYR A 19 -2.85 14.66 -15.94
C TYR A 19 -2.79 13.37 -16.74
N ASP A 20 -1.61 13.02 -17.24
CA ASP A 20 -1.38 11.75 -17.95
C ASP A 20 -1.12 10.57 -17.00
N LEU A 21 -0.74 10.85 -15.76
CA LEU A 21 -0.38 9.86 -14.74
C LEU A 21 -0.57 10.43 -13.33
N ILE A 22 -1.07 9.61 -12.41
CA ILE A 22 -1.25 9.97 -10.99
C ILE A 22 -0.36 9.08 -10.12
N LEU A 23 0.40 9.71 -9.21
CA LEU A 23 1.18 9.03 -8.17
C LEU A 23 0.61 9.39 -6.79
N ILE A 24 0.30 8.39 -5.97
CA ILE A 24 -0.21 8.62 -4.60
C ILE A 24 0.49 7.73 -3.57
N GLU A 25 0.39 8.13 -2.31
CA GLU A 25 0.73 7.24 -1.18
C GLU A 25 -0.35 6.17 -1.01
N SER A 26 0.04 4.90 -0.98
CA SER A 26 -0.86 3.74 -1.05
C SER A 26 -1.75 3.59 0.18
N HIS A 27 -1.30 4.09 1.33
CA HIS A 27 -2.01 4.02 2.61
C HIS A 27 -3.08 5.12 2.79
N SER A 28 -3.29 5.97 1.79
CA SER A 28 -4.38 6.96 1.79
C SER A 28 -5.48 6.55 0.80
N PRO A 29 -6.45 5.70 1.21
CA PRO A 29 -7.49 5.17 0.31
C PRO A 29 -8.31 6.27 -0.36
N ILE A 30 -8.48 7.42 0.29
CA ILE A 30 -9.23 8.56 -0.24
C ILE A 30 -8.59 9.08 -1.54
N LEU A 31 -7.25 9.08 -1.64
CA LEU A 31 -6.54 9.62 -2.81
C LEU A 31 -6.73 8.79 -4.08
N TYR A 32 -7.17 7.53 -3.98
CA TYR A 32 -7.47 6.72 -5.16
C TYR A 32 -8.65 7.30 -5.97
N GLY A 33 -9.52 8.10 -5.35
CA GLY A 33 -10.57 8.83 -6.05
C GLY A 33 -10.05 9.83 -7.10
N LEU A 34 -8.76 10.21 -7.05
CA LEU A 34 -8.13 11.00 -8.11
C LEU A 34 -8.13 10.26 -9.45
N GLN A 35 -8.05 8.93 -9.45
CA GLN A 35 -8.14 8.11 -10.65
C GLN A 35 -9.49 8.29 -11.33
N TYR A 36 -10.58 8.26 -10.54
CA TYR A 36 -11.93 8.48 -11.05
C TYR A 36 -12.10 9.90 -11.57
N LYS A 37 -11.59 10.90 -10.85
CA LYS A 37 -11.72 12.31 -11.22
C LYS A 37 -11.01 12.66 -12.52
N PHE A 38 -9.80 12.16 -12.73
CA PHE A 38 -8.96 12.59 -13.85
C PHE A 38 -8.93 11.57 -15.00
N GLU A 39 -9.64 10.45 -14.86
CA GLU A 39 -9.67 9.36 -15.86
C GLU A 39 -8.27 8.90 -16.32
N ALA A 40 -7.27 9.07 -15.46
CA ALA A 40 -5.86 8.83 -15.75
C ALA A 40 -5.37 7.57 -15.02
N PRO A 41 -4.37 6.83 -15.58
CA PRO A 41 -3.77 5.71 -14.88
C PRO A 41 -3.16 6.17 -13.54
N LEU A 42 -3.35 5.34 -12.51
CA LEU A 42 -2.85 5.61 -11.16
C LEU A 42 -1.81 4.55 -10.78
N ILE A 43 -0.73 5.02 -10.16
CA ILE A 43 0.29 4.20 -9.53
C ILE A 43 0.34 4.57 -8.05
N ALA A 44 0.19 3.56 -7.21
CA ALA A 44 0.33 3.70 -5.76
C ALA A 44 1.78 3.46 -5.36
N ILE A 45 2.27 4.23 -4.40
CA ILE A 45 3.60 4.12 -3.81
C ILE A 45 3.41 3.93 -2.31
N SER A 46 3.91 2.82 -1.78
CA SER A 46 3.97 2.58 -0.34
C SER A 46 5.34 2.95 0.18
N SER A 47 5.37 3.78 1.21
CA SER A 47 6.59 4.15 1.94
C SER A 47 7.03 3.12 2.99
N LEU A 48 6.16 2.15 3.29
CA LEU A 48 6.42 1.05 4.23
C LEU A 48 5.96 -0.29 3.64
N GLU A 49 5.98 -1.34 4.45
CA GLU A 49 5.36 -2.61 4.08
C GLU A 49 3.84 -2.47 3.98
N ASN A 50 3.24 -3.22 3.05
CA ASN A 50 1.81 -3.20 2.85
C ASN A 50 1.10 -4.12 3.84
N LEU A 51 -0.07 -3.68 4.30
CA LEU A 51 -1.00 -4.57 4.99
C LEU A 51 -1.49 -5.66 4.04
N GLN A 52 -1.76 -6.85 4.56
CA GLN A 52 -2.23 -7.98 3.74
C GLN A 52 -3.53 -7.65 3.01
N TYR A 53 -4.40 -6.83 3.62
CA TYR A 53 -5.65 -6.41 3.00
C TYR A 53 -5.43 -5.58 1.72
N LEU A 54 -4.46 -4.67 1.74
CA LEU A 54 -4.11 -3.89 0.54
C LEU A 54 -3.52 -4.80 -0.54
N GLU A 55 -2.64 -5.72 -0.18
CA GLU A 55 -2.11 -6.69 -1.14
C GLU A 55 -3.22 -7.57 -1.74
N TYR A 56 -4.19 -8.00 -0.93
CA TYR A 56 -5.37 -8.71 -1.40
C TYR A 56 -6.17 -7.91 -2.43
N LEU A 57 -6.37 -6.61 -2.21
CA LEU A 57 -7.04 -5.74 -3.20
C LEU A 57 -6.27 -5.64 -4.52
N PHE A 58 -4.95 -5.77 -4.50
CA PHE A 58 -4.11 -5.81 -5.71
C PHE A 58 -4.03 -7.21 -6.35
N GLY A 59 -4.71 -8.21 -5.78
CA GLY A 59 -4.79 -9.57 -6.31
C GLY A 59 -3.76 -10.55 -5.75
N ASN A 60 -2.97 -10.15 -4.74
CA ASN A 60 -2.05 -11.08 -4.07
C ASN A 60 -2.81 -12.09 -3.21
N PRO A 61 -2.37 -13.37 -3.18
CA PRO A 61 -3.01 -14.38 -2.36
C PRO A 61 -2.77 -14.11 -0.86
N MET A 62 -3.86 -14.03 -0.10
CA MET A 62 -3.82 -13.90 1.35
C MET A 62 -3.97 -15.29 1.99
N HIS A 63 -2.92 -15.78 2.66
CA HIS A 63 -2.97 -17.06 3.37
C HIS A 63 -2.64 -16.88 4.87
N PRO A 64 -3.65 -16.73 5.74
CA PRO A 64 -3.47 -16.30 7.11
C PRO A 64 -2.73 -17.31 8.02
N ALA A 65 -2.56 -18.56 7.60
CA ALA A 65 -1.74 -19.53 8.35
C ALA A 65 -0.29 -19.65 7.84
N LEU A 66 0.04 -19.00 6.72
CA LEU A 66 1.36 -19.08 6.09
C LEU A 66 2.11 -17.76 6.11
N TYR A 67 1.39 -16.64 6.06
CA TYR A 67 1.97 -15.30 6.01
C TYR A 67 1.48 -14.47 7.19
N SER A 68 2.40 -13.82 7.87
CA SER A 68 2.09 -12.84 8.90
C SER A 68 1.88 -11.46 8.29
N ASP A 69 1.16 -10.59 9.00
CA ASP A 69 1.06 -9.18 8.62
C ASP A 69 2.19 -8.42 9.32
N PHE A 70 2.72 -7.38 8.69
CA PHE A 70 3.75 -6.52 9.26
C PHE A 70 3.37 -6.01 10.66
N LEU A 71 2.07 -5.76 10.89
CA LEU A 71 1.55 -5.32 12.18
C LEU A 71 1.54 -6.39 13.28
N THR A 72 1.63 -7.68 12.93
CA THR A 72 1.63 -8.76 13.92
C THR A 72 3.00 -8.94 14.57
N GLY A 73 4.07 -8.46 13.94
CA GLY A 73 5.45 -8.68 14.42
C GLY A 73 5.90 -10.14 14.42
N LEU A 74 5.11 -11.04 13.83
CA LEU A 74 5.43 -12.45 13.71
C LEU A 74 6.33 -12.64 12.48
N TYR A 75 7.48 -13.26 12.68
CA TYR A 75 8.49 -13.50 11.65
C TYR A 75 8.30 -14.88 11.01
N PRO A 76 8.92 -15.16 9.85
CA PRO A 76 8.79 -16.45 9.17
C PRO A 76 9.11 -17.64 10.09
N GLU A 77 8.38 -18.74 9.89
CA GLU A 77 8.39 -19.99 10.69
C GLU A 77 7.51 -20.03 11.94
N LEU A 78 6.23 -19.67 11.79
CA LEU A 78 5.22 -19.77 12.85
C LEU A 78 5.08 -21.21 13.40
N LYS A 79 5.18 -21.37 14.72
CA LYS A 79 4.76 -22.57 15.45
C LYS A 79 3.26 -22.77 15.32
N PHE A 80 2.79 -23.98 15.62
CA PHE A 80 1.37 -24.33 15.48
C PHE A 80 0.43 -23.36 16.22
N TYR A 81 0.75 -22.96 17.46
CA TYR A 81 -0.08 -22.01 18.21
C TYR A 81 -0.02 -20.57 17.62
N GLU A 82 1.16 -20.15 17.15
CA GLU A 82 1.37 -18.83 16.54
C GLU A 82 0.58 -18.70 15.24
N LYS A 83 0.31 -19.81 14.54
CA LYS A 83 -0.60 -19.81 13.39
C LYS A 83 -2.04 -19.48 13.75
N PHE A 84 -2.53 -19.92 14.92
CA PHE A 84 -3.89 -19.55 15.38
C PHE A 84 -3.96 -18.09 15.79
N GLU A 85 -2.93 -17.60 16.49
CA GLU A 85 -2.83 -16.19 16.85
C GLU A 85 -2.77 -15.31 15.58
N ASN A 86 -1.91 -15.67 14.63
CA ASN A 86 -1.80 -14.99 13.35
C ASN A 86 -3.13 -15.02 12.57
N LEU A 87 -3.81 -16.18 12.53
CA LEU A 87 -5.12 -16.30 11.89
C LEU A 87 -6.14 -15.36 12.54
N TYR A 88 -6.21 -15.32 13.88
CA TYR A 88 -7.11 -14.45 14.61
C TYR A 88 -6.84 -12.97 14.31
N LEU A 89 -5.57 -12.55 14.32
CA LEU A 89 -5.16 -11.17 14.03
C LEU A 89 -5.48 -10.77 12.59
N ILE A 90 -5.16 -11.64 11.62
CA ILE A 90 -5.42 -11.36 10.19
C ILE A 90 -6.91 -11.31 9.90
N LEU A 91 -7.70 -12.23 10.45
CA LEU A 91 -9.16 -12.18 10.31
C LEU A 91 -9.73 -10.91 10.93
N GLY A 92 -9.28 -10.53 12.13
CA GLY A 92 -9.67 -9.27 12.77
C GLY A 92 -9.34 -8.06 11.92
N SER A 93 -8.11 -7.99 11.40
CA SER A 93 -7.65 -6.93 10.49
C SER A 93 -8.46 -6.90 9.20
N TYR A 94 -8.74 -8.06 8.60
CA TYR A 94 -9.56 -8.17 7.40
C TYR A 94 -10.97 -7.64 7.63
N LEU A 95 -11.63 -8.07 8.71
CA LEU A 95 -12.99 -7.62 9.04
C LEU A 95 -13.03 -6.11 9.32
N LEU A 96 -12.05 -5.59 10.08
CA LEU A 96 -11.94 -4.16 10.36
C LEU A 96 -11.75 -3.36 9.06
N ASN A 97 -10.87 -3.81 8.17
CA ASN A 97 -10.65 -3.15 6.90
C ASN A 97 -11.90 -3.19 6.03
N LYS A 98 -12.49 -4.39 5.84
CA LYS A 98 -13.63 -4.62 4.96
C LYS A 98 -14.88 -3.88 5.39
N PHE A 99 -15.19 -3.88 6.69
CA PHE A 99 -16.49 -3.42 7.20
C PHE A 99 -16.43 -2.06 7.89
N VAL A 100 -15.24 -1.54 8.21
CA VAL A 100 -15.10 -0.30 8.97
C VAL A 100 -14.22 0.71 8.25
N PHE A 101 -12.97 0.36 7.94
CA PHE A 101 -11.99 1.34 7.42
C PHE A 101 -12.31 1.76 5.98
N TYR A 102 -12.44 0.82 5.05
CA TYR A 102 -12.70 1.12 3.64
C TYR A 102 -14.10 1.71 3.39
N PRO A 103 -15.18 1.24 4.06
CA PRO A 103 -16.47 1.92 3.99
C PRO A 103 -16.42 3.39 4.43
N ARG A 104 -15.73 3.72 5.53
CA ARG A 104 -15.55 5.11 5.95
C ARG A 104 -14.68 5.92 4.99
N ALA A 105 -13.64 5.30 4.44
CA ALA A 105 -12.81 5.95 3.42
C ALA A 105 -13.62 6.25 2.15
N ASP A 106 -14.50 5.36 1.74
CA ASP A 106 -15.42 5.55 0.62
C ASP A 106 -16.40 6.71 0.86
N GLU A 107 -17.03 6.76 2.03
CA GLU A 107 -17.90 7.88 2.43
C GLU A 107 -17.17 9.22 2.32
N LEU A 108 -15.93 9.28 2.84
CA LEU A 108 -15.10 10.48 2.75
C LEU A 108 -14.69 10.81 1.30
N ALA A 109 -14.30 9.81 0.51
CA ALA A 109 -13.92 10.00 -0.89
C ALA A 109 -15.09 10.57 -1.71
N ARG A 110 -16.32 10.09 -1.49
CA ARG A 110 -17.52 10.61 -2.18
C ARG A 110 -17.80 12.08 -1.90
N ILE A 111 -17.39 12.61 -0.74
CA ILE A 111 -17.53 14.04 -0.42
C ILE A 111 -16.66 14.88 -1.37
N TYR A 112 -15.46 14.40 -1.73
CA TYR A 112 -14.50 15.16 -2.55
C TYR A 112 -14.59 14.85 -4.05
N PHE A 113 -14.97 13.63 -4.42
CA PHE A 113 -14.94 13.13 -5.80
C PHE A 113 -16.32 12.91 -6.42
N GLY A 114 -17.39 13.08 -5.63
CA GLY A 114 -18.77 12.94 -6.09
C GLY A 114 -19.40 11.60 -5.72
N LYS A 115 -20.73 11.58 -5.68
CA LYS A 115 -21.52 10.41 -5.26
C LYS A 115 -21.51 9.28 -6.29
N ASP A 116 -21.23 9.58 -7.55
CA ASP A 116 -21.25 8.63 -8.66
C ASP A 116 -19.97 7.79 -8.77
N MET A 117 -18.95 8.07 -7.95
CA MET A 117 -17.72 7.29 -7.91
C MET A 117 -18.02 5.81 -7.61
N PRO A 118 -17.36 4.83 -8.27
CA PRO A 118 -17.41 3.43 -7.86
C PRO A 118 -17.02 3.25 -6.39
N TYR A 119 -17.32 2.10 -5.79
CA TYR A 119 -16.86 1.83 -4.43
C TYR A 119 -15.33 1.87 -4.37
N ILE A 120 -14.77 2.49 -3.32
CA ILE A 120 -13.34 2.80 -3.27
C ILE A 120 -12.43 1.57 -3.45
N GLU A 121 -12.84 0.39 -2.98
CA GLU A 121 -12.08 -0.84 -3.20
C GLU A 121 -12.00 -1.23 -4.68
N ASP A 122 -13.04 -0.95 -5.46
CA ASP A 122 -13.06 -1.25 -6.89
C ASP A 122 -12.20 -0.25 -7.67
N VAL A 123 -12.14 1.00 -7.21
CA VAL A 123 -11.16 1.99 -7.71
C VAL A 123 -9.74 1.51 -7.41
N ILE A 124 -9.47 1.04 -6.19
CA ILE A 124 -8.15 0.52 -5.80
C ILE A 124 -7.75 -0.70 -6.65
N LYS A 125 -8.67 -1.65 -6.87
CA LYS A 125 -8.42 -2.82 -7.73
C LYS A 125 -8.06 -2.44 -9.17
N ASN A 126 -8.52 -1.28 -9.64
CA ASN A 126 -8.21 -0.75 -10.97
C ASN A 126 -6.88 0.05 -11.03
N THR A 127 -6.12 0.08 -9.94
CA THR A 127 -4.80 0.72 -9.91
C THR A 127 -3.81 -0.06 -10.76
N SER A 128 -3.02 0.64 -11.59
CA SER A 128 -2.14 -0.01 -12.56
C SER A 128 -0.95 -0.70 -11.91
N LEU A 129 -0.30 -0.06 -10.94
CA LEU A 129 0.87 -0.57 -10.24
C LEU A 129 0.91 -0.14 -8.78
N LEU A 130 1.49 -0.98 -7.93
CA LEU A 130 1.85 -0.67 -6.55
C LEU A 130 3.37 -0.81 -6.37
N PHE A 131 4.05 0.29 -6.14
CA PHE A 131 5.43 0.30 -5.70
C PHE A 131 5.49 0.11 -4.19
N SER A 132 6.10 -0.98 -3.71
CA SER A 132 6.15 -1.30 -2.28
C SER A 132 7.57 -1.19 -1.75
N ASN A 133 7.76 -0.41 -0.67
CA ASN A 133 9.05 -0.27 0.00
C ASN A 133 9.33 -1.48 0.90
N VAL A 134 9.64 -2.62 0.28
CA VAL A 134 9.92 -3.87 0.97
C VAL A 134 11.20 -4.48 0.41
N ASN A 135 12.10 -4.86 1.30
CA ASN A 135 13.30 -5.58 0.93
C ASN A 135 12.98 -7.08 0.74
N PRO A 136 13.21 -7.67 -0.45
CA PRO A 136 12.95 -9.09 -0.70
C PRO A 136 13.79 -10.03 0.19
N VAL A 137 14.89 -9.56 0.76
CA VAL A 137 15.74 -10.34 1.68
C VAL A 137 15.10 -10.50 3.05
N PHE A 138 14.39 -9.48 3.54
CA PHE A 138 13.80 -9.46 4.89
C PHE A 138 12.30 -9.78 4.90
N SER A 139 11.67 -9.89 3.73
CA SER A 139 10.24 -10.17 3.63
C SER A 139 9.95 -11.65 3.47
N ASP A 140 8.74 -12.02 3.87
CA ASP A 140 8.24 -13.38 3.69
C ASP A 140 8.26 -13.82 2.23
N ARG A 141 8.60 -15.10 2.04
CA ARG A 141 8.51 -15.79 0.75
C ARG A 141 7.05 -16.08 0.45
N ARG A 142 6.36 -15.14 -0.18
CA ARG A 142 5.00 -15.31 -0.70
C ARG A 142 4.94 -15.13 -2.22
N PRO A 143 4.01 -15.80 -2.93
CA PRO A 143 3.73 -15.50 -4.34
C PRO A 143 3.34 -14.04 -4.49
N ARG A 144 3.84 -13.38 -5.53
CA ARG A 144 3.55 -11.97 -5.80
C ARG A 144 3.09 -11.79 -7.24
N VAL A 145 2.04 -10.99 -7.42
CA VAL A 145 1.52 -10.58 -8.72
C VAL A 145 2.44 -9.53 -9.37
N SER A 146 2.44 -9.45 -10.69
CA SER A 146 3.35 -8.59 -11.45
C SER A 146 3.07 -7.09 -11.32
N ASN A 147 1.86 -6.71 -10.89
CA ASN A 147 1.47 -5.32 -10.66
C ASN A 147 1.99 -4.77 -9.31
N ILE A 148 2.65 -5.59 -8.48
CA ILE A 148 3.32 -5.12 -7.27
C ILE A 148 4.83 -5.18 -7.49
N ILE A 149 5.46 -4.02 -7.52
CA ILE A 149 6.90 -3.87 -7.76
C ILE A 149 7.57 -3.45 -6.46
N HIS A 150 8.51 -4.26 -5.98
CA HIS A 150 9.28 -3.93 -4.79
C HIS A 150 10.45 -3.02 -5.13
N TYR A 151 10.58 -1.96 -4.36
CA TYR A 151 11.75 -1.11 -4.40
C TYR A 151 12.39 -1.05 -3.02
N PHE A 152 13.69 -0.82 -3.01
CA PHE A 152 14.46 -0.55 -1.81
C PHE A 152 15.65 0.34 -2.21
N ASN A 153 16.23 1.06 -1.26
CA ASN A 153 17.45 1.86 -1.48
C ASN A 153 17.37 2.89 -2.63
N ILE A 154 16.21 3.51 -2.85
CA ILE A 154 16.05 4.56 -3.89
C ILE A 154 16.96 5.78 -3.70
N HIS A 155 17.53 5.93 -2.51
CA HIS A 155 18.47 6.99 -2.16
C HIS A 155 19.90 6.71 -2.62
N ILE A 156 20.27 5.45 -2.91
CA ILE A 156 21.62 5.08 -3.34
C ILE A 156 21.78 5.40 -4.82
N ARG A 157 22.71 6.31 -5.14
CA ARG A 157 23.03 6.64 -6.53
C ARG A 157 24.02 5.61 -7.07
N LYS A 158 23.93 5.30 -8.36
CA LYS A 158 24.79 4.30 -9.05
C LYS A 158 26.30 4.53 -8.88
N ASN A 159 26.71 5.73 -8.49
CA ASN A 159 28.10 6.15 -8.33
C ASN A 159 28.51 6.46 -6.87
N ASP A 160 27.68 6.14 -5.87
CA ASP A 160 28.08 6.34 -4.47
C ASP A 160 29.22 5.37 -4.12
N PRO A 161 30.38 5.85 -3.62
CA PRO A 161 31.48 4.97 -3.28
C PRO A 161 31.04 3.96 -2.22
N ILE A 162 31.21 2.67 -2.54
CA ILE A 162 30.86 1.51 -1.69
C ILE A 162 31.47 1.57 -0.27
N ASN A 163 32.45 2.45 -0.05
CA ASN A 163 33.15 2.64 1.20
C ASN A 163 32.34 3.39 2.27
N GLU A 164 31.33 4.20 1.90
CA GLU A 164 30.49 4.89 2.89
C GLU A 164 29.33 4.02 3.38
N VAL A 165 28.72 3.23 2.49
CA VAL A 165 27.56 2.37 2.81
C VAL A 165 27.90 1.23 3.79
N ARG A 166 29.16 0.77 3.81
CA ARG A 166 29.64 -0.24 4.76
C ARG A 166 29.48 0.17 6.23
N ARG A 167 29.47 1.47 6.56
CA ARG A 167 29.27 1.92 7.95
C ARG A 167 27.81 1.85 8.41
N MET A 168 26.85 1.94 7.48
CA MET A 168 25.43 2.02 7.82
C MET A 168 24.80 0.65 8.15
N VAL A 169 25.34 -0.45 7.61
CA VAL A 169 24.79 -1.80 7.76
C VAL A 169 25.51 -2.63 8.84
N ILE A 170 26.72 -2.24 9.25
CA ILE A 170 27.58 -3.07 10.11
C ILE A 170 27.49 -2.70 11.62
N ASP A 171 26.78 -1.64 12.00
CA ASP A 171 26.67 -1.23 13.42
C ASP A 171 25.44 -1.81 14.16
N ILE A 172 24.91 -2.94 13.69
CA ILE A 172 24.06 -3.81 14.52
C ILE A 172 25.00 -4.74 15.28
N LYS A 173 25.60 -4.23 16.35
CA LYS A 173 26.29 -5.06 17.34
C LYS A 173 25.26 -5.97 18.02
N ARG A 174 25.62 -7.26 18.06
CA ARG A 174 24.99 -8.34 18.82
C ARG A 174 24.74 -7.99 20.28
#